data_AF-A0A7X1H1T7-F1
#
_entry.id   AF-A0A7X1H1T7-F1
#
_cell.length_a   1.000
_cell.length_b   1.000
_cell.length_c   1.000
_cell.angle_alpha   90.00
_cell.angle_beta   90.00
_cell.angle_gamma   90.00
#
_symmetry.space_group_name_H-M   'P 1'
#
loop_
_entity.id
_entity.type
_entity.pdbx_description
1 polymer ?
#
loop_
_entity_poly.entity_id
_entity_poly.type
_entity_poly.pdbx_seq_one_letter_code
_entity_poly.pdbx_strand_id
1 'polypeptide(L)'
;MSVKIARIFFIVLLAVSISGCSSILTRMGPLESKLENGEVSVGEFSKYKFSGGIVNNKIHLEKTPQCSEIIEKVHVMQKYPRGRVFVWAEMLLFGLGILDAANVQAICINSKIELPLAKYETANFLVCGEKEPAANEMLVIADKQRTFHKQAQTDANGNLDLAKILYDENRVLNLSIRLASDQTEAVSFIYRPGR
;
A
#
# COMPACT_ATOMS: atom_id res chain seq x y z
N MET A 1 -13.96 64.16 3.09
CA MET A 1 -13.30 63.33 2.06
C MET A 1 -14.05 63.55 0.74
N SER A 2 -13.38 64.05 -0.31
CA SER A 2 -14.06 64.49 -1.55
C SER A 2 -14.68 63.30 -2.30
N VAL A 3 -15.95 63.42 -2.72
CA VAL A 3 -16.70 62.39 -3.46
C VAL A 3 -15.95 61.89 -4.69
N LYS A 4 -15.11 62.74 -5.30
CA LYS A 4 -14.24 62.39 -6.43
C LYS A 4 -13.13 61.40 -6.04
N ILE A 5 -12.54 61.57 -4.86
CA ILE A 5 -11.48 60.68 -4.35
C ILE A 5 -12.08 59.32 -3.99
N ALA A 6 -13.27 59.29 -3.39
CA ALA A 6 -13.98 58.05 -3.08
C ALA A 6 -14.34 57.24 -4.34
N ARG A 7 -14.78 57.90 -5.42
CA ARG A 7 -15.08 57.24 -6.70
C ARG A 7 -13.86 56.63 -7.35
N ILE A 8 -12.73 57.34 -7.38
CA ILE A 8 -11.48 56.83 -7.96
C ILE A 8 -11.01 55.61 -7.16
N PHE A 9 -11.04 55.69 -5.82
CA PHE A 9 -10.65 54.59 -4.96
C PHE A 9 -11.53 53.35 -5.19
N PHE A 10 -12.84 53.53 -5.36
CA PHE A 10 -13.77 52.44 -5.64
C PHE A 10 -13.55 51.79 -7.01
N ILE A 11 -13.25 52.59 -8.04
CA ILE A 11 -12.94 52.08 -9.40
C ILE A 11 -11.63 51.29 -9.40
N VAL A 12 -10.60 51.79 -8.71
CA VAL A 12 -9.32 51.07 -8.57
C VAL A 12 -9.52 49.78 -7.79
N LEU A 13 -10.29 49.82 -6.70
CA LEU A 13 -10.60 48.62 -5.91
C LEU A 13 -11.33 47.58 -6.77
N LEU A 14 -12.34 47.98 -7.54
CA LEU A 14 -13.05 47.09 -8.47
C LEU A 14 -12.12 46.52 -9.55
N ALA A 15 -11.27 47.33 -10.16
CA ALA A 15 -10.33 46.88 -11.18
C ALA A 15 -9.33 45.86 -10.61
N VAL A 16 -8.85 46.08 -9.39
CA VAL A 16 -7.96 45.16 -8.67
C VAL A 16 -8.68 43.86 -8.30
N SER A 17 -9.93 43.94 -7.83
CA SER A 17 -10.75 42.76 -7.52
C SER A 17 -11.11 41.94 -8.77
N ILE A 18 -11.25 42.56 -9.94
CA ILE A 18 -11.50 41.86 -11.20
C ILE A 18 -10.22 41.17 -11.72
N SER A 19 -9.04 41.69 -11.37
CA SER A 19 -7.75 41.17 -11.84
C SER A 19 -7.24 39.91 -11.12
N GLY A 20 -7.94 39.45 -10.06
CA GLY A 20 -7.65 38.18 -9.38
C GLY A 20 -6.34 38.18 -8.61
N CYS A 21 -6.32 38.85 -7.45
CA CYS A 21 -5.12 39.00 -6.63
C CYS A 21 -4.55 37.64 -6.18
N SER A 22 -5.41 36.65 -5.91
CA SER A 22 -5.01 35.30 -5.51
C SER A 22 -4.33 34.55 -6.66
N SER A 23 -4.85 34.70 -7.88
CA SER A 23 -4.26 34.13 -9.10
C SER A 23 -2.85 34.67 -9.36
N ILE A 24 -2.64 35.98 -9.21
CA ILE A 24 -1.33 36.61 -9.40
C ILE A 24 -0.33 36.12 -8.35
N LEU A 25 -0.73 36.10 -7.07
CA LEU A 25 0.11 35.62 -5.97
C LEU A 25 0.49 34.14 -6.13
N THR A 26 -0.47 33.32 -6.58
CA THR A 26 -0.23 31.91 -6.88
C THR A 26 0.72 31.75 -8.08
N ARG A 27 0.55 32.57 -9.14
CA ARG A 27 1.43 32.53 -10.32
C ARG A 27 2.86 32.99 -10.03
N MET A 28 3.06 33.98 -9.18
CA MET A 28 4.39 34.45 -8.77
C MET A 28 5.06 33.59 -7.70
N GLY A 29 4.30 32.76 -6.98
CA GLY A 29 4.86 31.84 -6.00
C GLY A 29 5.85 30.84 -6.62
N PRO A 30 6.90 30.42 -5.88
CA PRO A 30 7.79 29.35 -6.31
C PRO A 30 7.03 28.02 -6.41
N LEU A 31 7.58 27.11 -7.20
CA LEU A 31 7.17 25.71 -7.16
C LEU A 31 7.64 25.10 -5.84
N GLU A 32 6.77 24.36 -5.18
CA GLU A 32 7.13 23.57 -4.01
C GLU A 32 7.35 22.12 -4.44
N SER A 33 8.46 21.56 -4.02
CA SER A 33 8.88 20.19 -4.33
C SER A 33 8.49 19.24 -3.21
N LYS A 34 7.86 18.11 -3.55
CA LYS A 34 7.59 17.01 -2.64
C LYS A 34 7.95 15.68 -3.29
N LEU A 35 8.46 14.77 -2.47
CA LEU A 35 8.66 13.38 -2.86
C LEU A 35 7.39 12.61 -2.56
N GLU A 36 6.80 12.04 -3.59
CA GLU A 36 5.61 11.20 -3.48
C GLU A 36 5.93 9.78 -3.97
N ASN A 37 5.17 8.80 -3.45
CA ASN A 37 5.22 7.45 -3.99
C ASN A 37 4.41 7.46 -5.29
N GLY A 38 5.06 7.13 -6.39
CA GLY A 38 4.43 6.91 -7.69
C GLY A 38 3.88 5.50 -7.80
N GLU A 39 4.04 4.91 -8.98
CA GLU A 39 3.48 3.60 -9.29
C GLU A 39 4.14 2.48 -8.46
N VAL A 40 3.31 1.53 -8.03
CA VAL A 40 3.74 0.31 -7.36
C VAL A 40 3.78 -0.79 -8.40
N SER A 41 4.94 -1.43 -8.54
CA SER A 41 5.17 -2.50 -9.50
C SER A 41 5.69 -3.76 -8.81
N VAL A 42 5.50 -4.89 -9.48
CA VAL A 42 5.96 -6.19 -9.00
C VAL A 42 7.38 -6.43 -9.49
N GLY A 43 8.31 -6.66 -8.57
CA GLY A 43 9.71 -6.96 -8.83
C GLY A 43 9.98 -8.46 -8.99
N GLU A 44 11.20 -8.84 -8.65
CA GLU A 44 11.67 -10.22 -8.80
C GLU A 44 11.04 -11.17 -7.77
N PHE A 45 11.02 -12.45 -8.13
CA PHE A 45 10.63 -13.52 -7.22
C PHE A 45 11.56 -13.52 -6.01
N SER A 46 10.96 -13.48 -4.81
CA SER A 46 11.73 -13.45 -3.56
C SER A 46 11.52 -14.72 -2.74
N LYS A 47 10.27 -15.09 -2.46
CA LYS A 47 9.97 -16.21 -1.55
C LYS A 47 8.59 -16.81 -1.77
N TYR A 48 8.36 -18.01 -1.26
CA TYR A 48 7.03 -18.60 -1.18
C TYR A 48 6.38 -18.32 0.18
N LYS A 49 5.09 -17.95 0.15
CA LYS A 49 4.24 -17.98 1.33
C LYS A 49 3.48 -19.28 1.37
N PHE A 50 3.61 -20.01 2.46
CA PHE A 50 2.87 -21.25 2.68
C PHE A 50 1.57 -20.96 3.42
N SER A 51 0.49 -21.58 2.98
CA SER A 51 -0.81 -21.54 3.65
C SER A 51 -1.45 -22.91 3.57
N GLY A 52 -2.21 -23.30 4.58
CA GLY A 52 -2.80 -24.63 4.59
C GLY A 52 -3.84 -24.80 5.67
N GLY A 53 -4.50 -25.94 5.61
CA GLY A 53 -5.54 -26.35 6.55
C GLY A 53 -5.51 -27.85 6.76
N ILE A 54 -6.36 -28.33 7.66
CA ILE A 54 -6.45 -29.75 7.99
C ILE A 54 -7.89 -30.19 7.85
N VAL A 55 -8.07 -31.27 7.11
CA VAL A 55 -9.37 -31.88 6.85
C VAL A 55 -9.21 -33.38 7.02
N ASN A 56 -9.97 -33.98 7.94
CA ASN A 56 -10.01 -35.44 8.17
C ASN A 56 -8.62 -36.10 8.30
N ASN A 57 -7.76 -35.57 9.19
CA ASN A 57 -6.37 -36.02 9.40
C ASN A 57 -5.44 -35.90 8.19
N LYS A 58 -5.86 -35.20 7.14
CA LYS A 58 -5.00 -34.82 6.03
C LYS A 58 -4.68 -33.34 6.14
N ILE A 59 -3.39 -33.01 6.11
CA ILE A 59 -2.93 -31.64 5.93
C ILE A 59 -2.97 -31.34 4.45
N HIS A 60 -3.54 -30.20 4.08
CA HIS A 60 -3.43 -29.63 2.76
C HIS A 60 -2.56 -28.38 2.84
N LEU A 61 -1.48 -28.34 2.04
CA LEU A 61 -0.52 -27.26 2.05
C LEU A 61 -0.40 -26.67 0.64
N GLU A 62 -0.61 -25.36 0.55
CA GLU A 62 -0.48 -24.54 -0.64
C GLU A 62 0.75 -23.64 -0.49
N LYS A 63 1.41 -23.35 -1.60
CA LYS A 63 2.43 -22.32 -1.69
C LYS A 63 1.99 -21.24 -2.67
N THR A 64 2.27 -20.00 -2.32
CA THR A 64 1.99 -18.84 -3.17
C THR A 64 3.29 -18.08 -3.40
N PRO A 65 3.71 -17.86 -4.66
CA PRO A 65 4.91 -17.09 -4.94
C PRO A 65 4.69 -15.63 -4.55
N GLN A 66 5.67 -15.07 -3.82
CA GLN A 66 5.72 -13.67 -3.47
C GLN A 66 6.95 -13.01 -4.10
N CYS A 67 6.72 -11.84 -4.70
CA CYS A 67 7.75 -11.03 -5.34
C CYS A 67 7.98 -9.75 -4.53
N SER A 68 9.15 -9.13 -4.69
CA SER A 68 9.45 -7.85 -4.06
C SER A 68 8.50 -6.77 -4.59
N GLU A 69 8.00 -5.92 -3.70
CA GLU A 69 7.30 -4.72 -4.13
C GLU A 69 8.33 -3.65 -4.54
N ILE A 70 8.18 -3.11 -5.75
CA ILE A 70 9.01 -2.01 -6.25
C ILE A 70 8.15 -0.75 -6.28
N ILE A 71 8.52 0.25 -5.48
CA ILE A 71 7.86 1.55 -5.48
C ILE A 71 8.72 2.55 -6.26
N GLU A 72 8.10 3.22 -7.22
CA GLU A 72 8.71 4.36 -7.88
C GLU A 72 8.61 5.61 -6.99
N LYS A 73 9.74 6.30 -6.79
CA LYS A 73 9.72 7.62 -6.15
C LYS A 73 9.59 8.68 -7.24
N VAL A 74 8.53 9.48 -7.16
CA VAL A 74 8.28 10.58 -8.08
C VAL A 74 8.49 11.89 -7.35
N HIS A 75 9.25 12.78 -7.99
CA HIS A 75 9.41 14.13 -7.53
C HIS A 75 8.33 15.01 -8.14
N VAL A 76 7.38 15.43 -7.32
CA VAL A 76 6.26 16.28 -7.74
C VAL A 76 6.59 17.73 -7.39
N MET A 77 6.64 18.59 -8.40
CA MET A 77 6.76 20.03 -8.22
C MET A 77 5.42 20.68 -8.57
N GLN A 78 4.83 21.42 -7.65
CA GLN A 78 3.54 22.09 -7.88
C GLN A 78 3.48 23.44 -7.17
N LYS A 79 2.75 24.40 -7.76
CA LYS A 79 2.39 25.64 -7.06
C LYS A 79 1.25 25.36 -6.08
N TYR A 80 1.31 26.00 -4.91
CA TYR A 80 0.23 25.97 -3.94
C TYR A 80 -0.62 27.24 -4.00
N PRO A 81 -1.93 27.14 -3.72
CA PRO A 81 -2.83 28.27 -3.75
C PRO A 81 -2.46 29.27 -2.64
N ARG A 82 -2.17 30.50 -3.03
CA ARG A 82 -1.82 31.61 -2.12
C ARG A 82 -2.83 32.74 -2.27
N GLY A 83 -3.03 33.52 -1.21
CA GLY A 83 -3.98 34.64 -1.25
C GLY A 83 -5.44 34.22 -1.10
N ARG A 84 -5.72 33.01 -0.58
CA ARG A 84 -7.09 32.52 -0.32
C ARG A 84 -7.96 33.50 0.48
N VAL A 85 -7.38 34.28 1.40
CA VAL A 85 -8.10 35.30 2.18
C VAL A 85 -8.74 36.36 1.27
N PHE A 86 -8.07 36.76 0.18
CA PHE A 86 -8.61 37.71 -0.79
C PHE A 86 -9.77 37.10 -1.58
N VAL A 87 -9.66 35.82 -1.96
CA VAL A 87 -10.75 35.07 -2.61
C VAL A 87 -12.01 35.07 -1.75
N TRP A 88 -11.90 34.78 -0.45
CA TRP A 88 -13.04 34.78 0.47
C TRP A 88 -13.68 36.17 0.59
N ALA A 89 -12.86 37.22 0.69
CA ALA A 89 -13.34 38.59 0.77
C ALA A 89 -14.05 39.03 -0.53
N GLU A 90 -13.48 38.71 -1.70
CA GLU A 90 -14.08 39.00 -3.01
C GLU A 90 -15.36 38.20 -3.26
N MET A 91 -15.42 36.95 -2.79
CA MET A 91 -16.60 36.11 -2.91
C MET A 91 -17.78 36.66 -2.07
N LEU A 92 -17.53 37.15 -0.86
CA LEU A 92 -18.55 37.75 0.00
C LEU A 92 -19.02 39.13 -0.47
N LEU A 93 -18.12 39.96 -1.01
CA LEU A 93 -18.43 41.35 -1.36
C LEU A 93 -18.95 41.52 -2.79
N PHE A 94 -18.44 40.73 -3.74
CA PHE A 94 -18.68 40.96 -5.18
C PHE A 94 -19.07 39.70 -5.96
N GLY A 95 -19.04 38.51 -5.35
CA GLY A 95 -19.32 37.23 -6.03
C GLY A 95 -18.26 36.77 -7.05
N LEU A 96 -17.30 37.64 -7.38
CA LEU A 96 -16.24 37.39 -8.37
C LEU A 96 -15.12 36.47 -7.86
N GLY A 97 -15.02 36.25 -6.54
CA GLY A 97 -14.01 35.37 -5.96
C GLY A 97 -14.08 33.91 -6.45
N ILE A 98 -15.21 33.46 -6.98
CA ILE A 98 -15.33 32.11 -7.57
C ILE A 98 -14.44 31.96 -8.81
N LEU A 99 -14.37 33.00 -9.65
CA LEU A 99 -13.52 32.98 -10.85
C LEU A 99 -12.03 33.01 -10.48
N ASP A 100 -11.65 33.80 -9.47
CA ASP A 100 -10.27 33.83 -8.98
C ASP A 100 -9.88 32.49 -8.34
N ALA A 101 -10.79 31.84 -7.61
CA ALA A 101 -10.58 30.49 -7.07
C ALA A 101 -10.35 29.45 -8.16
N ALA A 102 -11.16 29.48 -9.23
CA ALA A 102 -11.04 28.56 -10.36
C ALA A 102 -9.70 28.76 -11.10
N ASN A 103 -9.31 30.01 -11.34
CA ASN A 103 -8.03 30.34 -11.96
C ASN A 103 -6.83 29.90 -11.10
N VAL A 104 -6.90 30.09 -9.79
CA VAL A 104 -5.88 29.60 -8.84
C VAL A 104 -5.73 28.08 -8.92
N GLN A 105 -6.84 27.34 -8.96
CA GLN A 105 -6.81 25.88 -9.11
C GLN A 105 -6.20 25.48 -10.45
N ALA A 106 -6.61 26.12 -11.54
CA ALA A 106 -6.06 25.88 -12.87
C ALA A 106 -4.54 26.12 -12.91
N ILE A 107 -4.05 27.20 -12.29
CA ILE A 107 -2.60 27.47 -12.19
C ILE A 107 -1.90 26.35 -11.41
N CYS A 108 -2.46 25.92 -10.27
CA CYS A 108 -1.86 24.85 -9.47
C CYS A 108 -1.80 23.54 -10.25
N ILE A 109 -2.88 23.15 -10.94
CA ILE A 109 -2.96 21.92 -11.74
C ILE A 109 -2.00 22.00 -12.94
N ASN A 110 -2.04 23.08 -13.71
CA ASN A 110 -1.19 23.26 -14.89
C ASN A 110 0.30 23.42 -14.55
N SER A 111 0.64 23.78 -13.30
CA SER A 111 2.01 23.89 -12.84
C SER A 111 2.62 22.58 -12.36
N LYS A 112 1.83 21.50 -12.28
CA LYS A 112 2.30 20.21 -11.78
C LYS A 112 3.31 19.62 -12.76
N ILE A 113 4.52 19.37 -12.29
CA ILE A 113 5.57 18.68 -13.01
C ILE A 113 5.93 17.44 -12.20
N GLU A 114 5.86 16.28 -12.83
CA GLU A 114 6.22 15.00 -12.23
C GLU A 114 7.51 14.51 -12.88
N LEU A 115 8.55 14.32 -12.07
CA LEU A 115 9.85 13.80 -12.52
C LEU A 115 10.06 12.43 -11.87
N PRO A 116 10.12 11.33 -12.65
CA PRO A 116 10.46 10.03 -12.10
C PRO A 116 11.93 10.04 -11.66
N LEU A 117 12.20 9.68 -10.40
CA LEU A 117 13.57 9.67 -9.88
C LEU A 117 14.20 8.28 -10.04
N ALA A 118 13.66 7.31 -9.30
CA ALA A 118 14.18 5.96 -9.24
C ALA A 118 13.16 5.00 -8.63
N LYS A 119 13.29 3.73 -9.00
CA LYS A 119 12.53 2.61 -8.47
C LYS A 119 13.31 1.96 -7.34
N TYR A 120 12.65 1.70 -6.21
CA TYR A 120 13.26 1.09 -5.04
C TYR A 120 12.47 -0.15 -4.63
N GLU A 121 13.19 -1.21 -4.32
CA GLU A 121 12.62 -2.40 -3.68
C GLU A 121 12.26 -2.08 -2.23
N THR A 122 11.04 -2.39 -1.84
CA THR A 122 10.59 -2.29 -0.45
C THR A 122 10.76 -3.63 0.26
N ALA A 123 10.67 -3.61 1.59
CA ALA A 123 10.66 -4.83 2.40
C ALA A 123 9.30 -5.56 2.35
N ASN A 124 8.35 -5.08 1.56
CA ASN A 124 7.04 -5.70 1.42
C ASN A 124 7.04 -6.70 0.26
N PHE A 125 6.16 -7.69 0.37
CA PHE A 125 6.05 -8.77 -0.60
C PHE A 125 4.63 -8.84 -1.14
N LEU A 126 4.50 -8.78 -2.46
CA LEU A 126 3.23 -8.88 -3.16
C LEU A 126 3.08 -10.29 -3.74
N VAL A 127 1.84 -10.77 -3.86
CA VAL A 127 1.54 -12.04 -4.53
C VAL A 127 1.72 -11.82 -6.04
N CYS A 128 2.57 -12.62 -6.66
CA CYS A 128 2.93 -12.45 -8.08
C CYS A 128 2.57 -13.62 -8.98
N GLY A 129 1.94 -14.66 -8.45
CA GLY A 129 1.52 -15.81 -9.22
C GLY A 129 0.38 -16.58 -8.56
N GLU A 130 -0.07 -17.61 -9.25
CA GLU A 130 -1.17 -18.45 -8.78
C GLU A 130 -0.75 -19.30 -7.58
N LYS A 131 -1.76 -19.73 -6.83
CA LYS A 131 -1.56 -20.67 -5.74
C LYS A 131 -1.31 -22.05 -6.31
N GLU A 132 -0.22 -22.67 -5.88
CA GLU A 132 0.14 -24.02 -6.28
C GLU A 132 0.13 -24.96 -5.06
N PRO A 133 -0.17 -26.25 -5.25
CA PRO A 133 0.03 -27.23 -4.20
C PRO A 133 1.52 -27.28 -3.83
N ALA A 134 1.81 -27.30 -2.52
CA ALA A 134 3.17 -27.41 -2.02
C ALA A 134 3.64 -28.87 -2.12
N ALA A 135 3.85 -29.34 -3.34
CA ALA A 135 4.21 -30.72 -3.65
C ALA A 135 5.66 -31.04 -3.26
N ASN A 136 5.89 -32.24 -2.71
CA ASN A 136 7.20 -32.78 -2.36
C ASN A 136 8.01 -31.93 -1.36
N GLU A 137 7.35 -31.07 -0.59
CA GLU A 137 8.00 -30.22 0.42
C GLU A 137 8.22 -31.00 1.72
N MET A 138 9.39 -30.80 2.33
CA MET A 138 9.74 -31.42 3.60
C MET A 138 9.19 -30.61 4.76
N LEU A 139 8.31 -31.22 5.54
CA LEU A 139 7.66 -30.64 6.70
C LEU A 139 8.25 -31.25 7.98
N VAL A 140 8.53 -30.39 8.96
CA VAL A 140 8.89 -30.76 10.33
C VAL A 140 7.65 -30.62 11.19
N ILE A 141 7.13 -31.74 11.67
CA ILE A 141 6.00 -31.83 12.58
C ILE A 141 6.58 -31.88 13.99
N ALA A 142 6.28 -30.86 14.79
CA ALA A 142 6.76 -30.74 16.16
C ALA A 142 5.60 -30.49 17.12
N ASP A 143 5.58 -31.17 18.26
CA ASP A 143 4.66 -30.79 19.35
C ASP A 143 5.10 -29.47 19.98
N LYS A 144 4.15 -28.62 20.41
CA LYS A 144 4.47 -27.36 21.11
C LYS A 144 5.25 -27.58 22.40
N GLN A 145 5.13 -28.77 23.01
CA GLN A 145 5.92 -29.16 24.18
C GLN A 145 7.34 -29.68 23.82
N ARG A 146 7.72 -29.67 22.53
CA ARG A 146 9.05 -30.00 21.98
C ARG A 146 9.61 -31.39 22.31
N THR A 147 8.77 -32.32 22.75
CA THR A 147 9.17 -33.71 23.03
C THR A 147 9.18 -34.59 21.79
N PHE A 148 8.56 -34.12 20.70
CA PHE A 148 8.32 -34.89 19.49
C PHE A 148 8.69 -34.10 18.24
N HIS A 149 9.50 -34.72 17.37
CA HIS A 149 9.89 -34.18 16.07
C HIS A 149 9.87 -35.31 15.04
N LYS A 150 8.95 -35.24 14.07
CA LYS A 150 8.97 -36.11 12.88
C LYS A 150 9.06 -35.26 11.63
N GLN A 151 9.77 -35.78 10.64
CA GLN A 151 9.85 -35.17 9.31
C GLN A 151 9.01 -35.99 8.35
N ALA A 152 8.28 -35.31 7.47
CA ALA A 152 7.48 -35.97 6.46
C ALA A 152 7.39 -35.11 5.20
N GLN A 153 7.20 -35.77 4.06
CA GLN A 153 7.15 -35.12 2.76
C GLN A 153 5.70 -35.09 2.25
N THR A 154 5.27 -33.94 1.73
CA THR A 154 3.95 -33.82 1.08
C THR A 154 3.90 -34.59 -0.24
N ASP A 155 2.72 -35.08 -0.60
CA ASP A 155 2.48 -35.73 -1.88
C ASP A 155 2.46 -34.72 -3.06
N ALA A 156 2.27 -35.22 -4.28
CA ALA A 156 2.21 -34.40 -5.49
C ALA A 156 1.07 -33.35 -5.49
N ASN A 157 0.08 -33.51 -4.61
CA ASN A 157 -1.05 -32.60 -4.46
C ASN A 157 -0.90 -31.68 -3.24
N GLY A 158 0.27 -31.67 -2.59
CA GLY A 158 0.53 -30.88 -1.39
C GLY A 158 -0.17 -31.43 -0.14
N ASN A 159 -0.62 -32.68 -0.16
CA ASN A 159 -1.29 -33.31 0.96
C ASN A 159 -0.34 -34.17 1.79
N LEU A 160 -0.64 -34.27 3.08
CA LEU A 160 0.06 -35.16 4.01
C LEU A 160 -0.94 -35.89 4.89
N ASP A 161 -0.90 -37.22 4.87
CA ASP A 161 -1.74 -38.06 5.71
C ASP A 161 -1.08 -38.28 7.08
N LEU A 162 -1.62 -37.65 8.12
CA LEU A 162 -1.08 -37.71 9.48
C LEU A 162 -1.19 -39.10 10.09
N ALA A 163 -2.20 -39.88 9.71
CA ALA A 163 -2.42 -41.22 10.25
C ALA A 163 -1.26 -42.17 9.91
N LYS A 164 -0.60 -41.95 8.76
CA LYS A 164 0.56 -42.75 8.34
C LYS A 164 1.84 -42.38 9.08
N ILE A 165 1.94 -41.15 9.60
CA ILE A 165 3.16 -40.63 10.23
C ILE A 165 3.12 -40.79 11.74
N LEU A 166 1.92 -40.67 12.32
CA LEU A 166 1.64 -40.72 13.76
C LEU A 166 0.95 -42.03 14.16
N TYR A 167 1.20 -43.12 13.42
CA TYR A 167 0.56 -44.42 13.65
C TYR A 167 0.84 -45.01 15.05
N ASP A 168 1.92 -44.55 15.67
CA ASP A 168 2.41 -44.94 16.99
C ASP A 168 1.85 -44.08 18.14
N GLU A 169 1.21 -42.95 17.83
CA GLU A 169 0.88 -41.93 18.82
C GLU A 169 -0.61 -41.91 19.18
N ASN A 170 -0.95 -42.42 20.37
CA ASN A 170 -2.33 -42.49 20.87
C ASN A 170 -2.75 -41.26 21.71
N ARG A 171 -1.89 -40.25 21.80
CA ARG A 171 -2.10 -39.05 22.64
C ARG A 171 -2.66 -37.89 21.83
N VAL A 172 -3.35 -36.98 22.51
CA VAL A 172 -3.73 -35.69 21.92
C VAL A 172 -2.49 -34.81 21.85
N LEU A 173 -2.08 -34.40 20.66
CA LEU A 173 -0.85 -33.62 20.42
C LEU A 173 -1.19 -32.20 19.98
N ASN A 174 -0.37 -31.22 20.35
CA ASN A 174 -0.49 -29.85 19.85
C ASN A 174 0.59 -29.61 18.80
N LEU A 175 0.29 -29.98 17.56
CA LEU A 175 1.26 -30.01 16.49
C LEU A 175 1.44 -28.61 15.89
N SER A 176 2.69 -28.22 15.78
CA SER A 176 3.17 -27.13 14.94
C SER A 176 3.89 -27.74 13.73
N ILE A 177 3.45 -27.37 12.54
CA ILE A 177 4.06 -27.79 11.29
C ILE A 177 4.91 -26.64 10.80
N ARG A 178 6.19 -26.91 10.58
CA ARG A 178 7.15 -25.96 10.03
C ARG A 178 7.73 -26.51 8.75
N LEU A 179 8.08 -25.64 7.81
CA LEU A 179 8.93 -26.08 6.71
C LEU A 179 10.35 -26.37 7.20
N ALA A 180 10.98 -27.40 6.65
CA ALA A 180 12.36 -27.75 6.97
C ALA A 180 13.37 -26.70 6.47
N SER A 181 13.05 -25.96 5.40
CA SER A 181 13.94 -24.95 4.80
C SER A 181 14.11 -23.71 5.68
N ASP A 182 12.99 -23.06 6.05
CA ASP A 182 13.02 -21.73 6.71
C ASP A 182 12.47 -21.73 8.15
N GLN A 183 12.06 -22.90 8.67
CA GLN A 183 11.39 -23.05 9.98
C GLN A 183 10.13 -22.18 10.18
N THR A 184 9.60 -21.60 9.09
CA THR A 184 8.37 -20.82 9.11
C THR A 184 7.21 -21.72 9.50
N GLU A 185 6.42 -21.26 10.50
CA GLU A 185 5.25 -21.99 10.97
C GLU A 185 4.15 -21.90 9.91
N ALA A 186 3.83 -23.04 9.30
CA ALA A 186 2.81 -23.12 8.27
C ALA A 186 1.42 -23.27 8.88
N VAL A 187 1.27 -24.17 9.87
CA VAL A 187 -0.02 -24.47 10.52
C VAL A 187 0.22 -24.95 11.96
N SER A 188 -0.64 -24.54 12.90
CA SER A 188 -0.66 -25.06 14.28
C SER A 188 -2.05 -25.57 14.64
N PHE A 189 -2.16 -26.75 15.24
CA PHE A 189 -3.45 -27.39 15.53
C PHE A 189 -3.35 -28.50 16.58
N ILE A 190 -4.51 -28.93 17.09
CA ILE A 190 -4.61 -30.04 18.04
C ILE A 190 -4.97 -31.31 17.25
N TYR A 191 -4.07 -32.29 17.25
CA TYR A 191 -4.29 -33.61 16.68
C TYR A 191 -4.94 -34.53 17.70
N ARG A 192 -5.99 -35.26 17.30
CA ARG A 192 -6.66 -36.27 18.12
C ARG A 192 -6.72 -37.58 17.32
N PRO A 193 -5.96 -38.62 17.69
CA PRO A 193 -6.02 -39.89 16.99
C PRO A 193 -7.42 -40.52 17.12
N GLY A 194 -7.95 -41.08 16.01
CA GLY A 194 -9.19 -41.85 16.00
C GLY A 194 -10.51 -41.08 15.80
N ARG A 195 -10.47 -39.79 15.43
CA ARG A 195 -11.61 -39.03 14.89
C ARG A 195 -11.31 -38.55 13.48
#